data_AF-C1FG14-F1
#
_entry.id   AF-C1FG14-F1
#
_cell.length_a   1.000
_cell.length_b   1.000
_cell.length_c   1.000
_cell.angle_alpha   90.00
_cell.angle_beta   90.00
_cell.angle_gamma   90.00
#
_symmetry.space_group_name_H-M   'P 1'
#
loop_
_entity.id
_entity.type
_entity.pdbx_description
1 polymer ?
#
loop_
_entity_poly.entity_id
_entity_poly.type
_entity_poly.pdbx_seq_one_letter_code
_entity_poly.pdbx_strand_id
1 'polypeptide(L)'
;MGANSSFQDLAVRFRAYHTNSLNVALHMVTTPVGIIAALVLMVNHPAVTPQHFQIAVGAYVASLLVTLGDIKLWVATSAMMAGLAALAVHIAPALATYDALKLMGFAYIGQELAHIVTGEKTFQSTYQAASPTFLALLLEHTYFLLPLCIDALVNMKASFAEWIVAHNYVVRCKLENSADKAARKTIYDFVTAEDPDRTCTAHWWYQKLEGKVKDAFSHCMSCDAMMGMFYDRFRPDLYNVDPIPSMNEIYVASSHHNNNSDTVFYTQHCDGPWSVWPWCHVYRVMLAVNENVQVETLFTMERGGGCLSDGDAVGFDYNREIHVIADLPTKNKDRRITCKLHYVVYPKCFGPFGRLVGTLATWYNTTARNLFLATIRPRGLFWRFMAFHVIFWTKRVRELEMYAGLNNVAVAAALFAVGQKIHPYFFMVATSFTHYCMYIATYHYRYKINFGVFKRNVVFFKTIALTHLCWNYLTNFTYDPVSIAMLVVGYGLSTAATVALGIDQTYFGVELGVMKPNFVSQFPYGYVPHPMIIGSIVGLLGFHKMATFRAALPYLVPVHICMYMIHMIQEQVFDIYKKDWHAGAKKAGVAPVKGRGKRVKAH
;
A
#
# COMPACT_ATOMS: atom_id res chain seq x y z
N MET A 1 35.43 -22.67 -6.16
CA MET A 1 34.14 -23.06 -5.53
C MET A 1 34.04 -24.57 -5.65
N GLY A 2 33.84 -25.30 -4.55
CA GLY A 2 33.75 -26.76 -4.59
C GLY A 2 32.46 -27.19 -5.29
N ALA A 3 32.55 -28.20 -6.16
CA ALA A 3 31.48 -28.68 -7.04
C ALA A 3 30.30 -29.39 -6.32
N ASN A 4 29.96 -29.00 -5.08
CA ASN A 4 28.95 -29.64 -4.23
C ASN A 4 28.24 -28.64 -3.29
N SER A 5 27.90 -27.42 -3.74
CA SER A 5 26.93 -26.59 -3.01
C SER A 5 25.52 -26.97 -3.45
N SER A 6 24.70 -27.46 -2.53
CA SER A 6 23.26 -27.69 -2.80
C SER A 6 22.57 -26.40 -3.26
N PHE A 7 21.49 -26.49 -4.04
CA PHE A 7 20.67 -25.35 -4.44
C PHE A 7 20.32 -24.42 -3.27
N GLN A 8 20.13 -24.99 -2.07
CA GLN A 8 19.82 -24.23 -0.85
C GLN A 8 20.93 -23.26 -0.44
N ASP A 9 22.20 -23.64 -0.58
CA ASP A 9 23.34 -22.74 -0.33
C ASP A 9 23.38 -21.60 -1.36
N LEU A 10 23.18 -21.95 -2.64
CA LEU A 10 23.11 -20.97 -3.72
C LEU A 10 21.97 -19.97 -3.49
N ALA A 11 20.79 -20.44 -3.07
CA ALA A 11 19.64 -19.61 -2.76
C ALA A 11 19.90 -18.66 -1.58
N VAL A 12 20.50 -19.15 -0.48
CA VAL A 12 20.90 -18.30 0.67
C VAL A 12 21.83 -17.18 0.21
N ARG A 13 22.85 -17.51 -0.59
CA ARG A 13 23.81 -16.54 -1.11
C ARG A 13 23.14 -15.55 -2.06
N PHE A 14 22.29 -16.02 -2.97
CA PHE A 14 21.55 -15.17 -3.91
C PHE A 14 20.68 -14.14 -3.17
N ARG A 15 19.96 -14.57 -2.11
CA ARG A 15 19.12 -13.69 -1.29
C ARG A 15 19.90 -12.58 -0.59
N ALA A 16 21.17 -12.82 -0.25
CA ALA A 16 22.02 -11.78 0.36
C ALA A 16 22.26 -10.56 -0.55
N TYR A 17 22.03 -10.70 -1.86
CA TYR A 17 22.14 -9.64 -2.86
C TYR A 17 20.77 -9.13 -3.36
N HIS A 18 19.67 -9.66 -2.80
CA HIS A 18 18.29 -9.40 -3.22
C HIS A 18 17.41 -9.16 -1.99
N THR A 19 17.80 -8.20 -1.16
CA THR A 19 17.11 -7.86 0.09
C THR A 19 16.07 -6.75 -0.09
N ASN A 20 16.16 -6.00 -1.18
CA ASN A 20 15.23 -4.93 -1.55
C ASN A 20 14.08 -5.48 -2.41
N SER A 21 12.84 -5.16 -2.04
CA SER A 21 11.64 -5.60 -2.79
C SER A 21 11.57 -5.08 -4.20
N LEU A 22 12.12 -3.90 -4.47
CA LEU A 22 12.17 -3.35 -5.83
C LEU A 22 13.13 -4.13 -6.70
N ASN A 23 14.26 -4.55 -6.15
CA ASN A 23 15.22 -5.33 -6.91
C ASN A 23 14.63 -6.68 -7.31
N VAL A 24 14.04 -7.40 -6.35
CA VAL A 24 13.36 -8.67 -6.62
C VAL A 24 12.20 -8.49 -7.58
N ALA A 25 11.36 -7.46 -7.43
CA ALA A 25 10.25 -7.20 -8.33
C ALA A 25 10.70 -6.95 -9.78
N LEU A 26 11.79 -6.17 -9.97
CA LEU A 26 12.38 -5.97 -11.29
C LEU A 26 12.95 -7.27 -11.86
N HIS A 27 13.59 -8.10 -11.05
CA HIS A 27 14.05 -9.44 -11.46
C HIS A 27 12.88 -10.38 -11.84
N MET A 28 11.74 -10.28 -11.13
CA MET A 28 10.51 -11.00 -11.48
C MET A 28 9.87 -10.51 -12.79
N VAL A 29 10.39 -9.45 -13.41
CA VAL A 29 10.03 -9.01 -14.77
C VAL A 29 11.14 -9.36 -15.76
N THR A 30 12.39 -8.97 -15.47
CA THR A 30 13.51 -9.13 -16.40
C THR A 30 13.89 -10.59 -16.61
N THR A 31 13.87 -11.45 -15.58
CA THR A 31 14.14 -12.89 -15.73
C THR A 31 13.11 -13.56 -16.65
N PRO A 32 11.79 -13.38 -16.47
CA PRO A 32 10.79 -13.87 -17.43
C PRO A 32 10.98 -13.35 -18.85
N VAL A 33 11.28 -12.06 -19.04
CA VAL A 33 11.54 -11.48 -20.37
C VAL A 33 12.75 -12.15 -21.03
N GLY A 34 13.83 -12.38 -20.29
CA GLY A 34 15.02 -13.09 -20.78
C GLY A 34 14.72 -14.54 -21.15
N ILE A 35 13.93 -15.24 -20.33
CA ILE A 35 13.52 -16.63 -20.61
C ILE A 35 12.62 -16.67 -21.86
N ILE A 36 11.63 -15.80 -21.98
CA ILE A 36 10.77 -15.70 -23.17
C ILE A 36 11.61 -15.46 -24.41
N ALA A 37 12.58 -14.54 -24.35
CA ALA A 37 13.48 -14.28 -25.47
C ALA A 37 14.28 -15.53 -25.88
N ALA A 38 14.86 -16.25 -24.91
CA ALA A 38 15.58 -17.48 -25.16
C ALA A 38 14.68 -18.59 -25.75
N LEU A 39 13.46 -18.72 -25.24
CA LEU A 39 12.47 -19.67 -25.75
C LEU A 39 12.00 -19.32 -27.17
N VAL A 40 11.80 -18.04 -27.49
CA VAL A 40 11.48 -17.59 -28.86
C VAL A 40 12.63 -17.89 -29.81
N LEU A 41 13.87 -17.65 -29.41
CA LEU A 41 15.05 -18.04 -30.21
C LEU A 41 15.08 -19.55 -30.49
N MET A 42 14.73 -20.37 -29.49
CA MET A 42 14.61 -21.82 -29.65
C MET A 42 13.47 -22.20 -30.60
N VAL A 43 12.27 -21.62 -30.46
CA VAL A 43 11.13 -21.89 -31.36
C VAL A 43 11.43 -21.49 -32.80
N ASN A 44 12.10 -20.37 -33.01
CA ASN A 44 12.42 -19.87 -34.34
C ASN A 44 13.62 -20.57 -34.99
N HIS A 45 14.33 -21.43 -34.26
CA HIS A 45 15.49 -22.12 -34.82
C HIS A 45 15.06 -23.22 -35.80
N PRO A 46 15.56 -23.25 -37.06
CA PRO A 46 15.08 -24.17 -38.10
C PRO A 46 15.17 -25.66 -37.75
N ALA A 47 16.10 -26.05 -36.90
CA ALA A 47 16.28 -27.44 -36.45
C ALA A 47 15.35 -27.86 -35.28
N VAL A 48 14.60 -26.92 -34.70
CA VAL A 48 13.76 -27.18 -33.53
C VAL A 48 12.33 -27.43 -34.00
N THR A 49 11.84 -28.66 -33.75
CA THR A 49 10.43 -29.02 -33.95
C THR A 49 9.64 -28.69 -32.68
N PRO A 50 8.30 -28.64 -32.74
CA PRO A 50 7.46 -28.52 -31.55
C PRO A 50 7.76 -29.61 -30.50
N GLN A 51 8.08 -30.84 -30.93
CA GLN A 51 8.49 -31.91 -30.02
C GLN A 51 9.83 -31.62 -29.34
N HIS A 52 10.84 -31.14 -30.08
CA HIS A 52 12.13 -30.75 -29.50
C HIS A 52 11.96 -29.67 -28.42
N PHE A 53 11.11 -28.67 -28.69
CA PHE A 53 10.80 -27.61 -27.73
C PHE A 53 10.14 -28.17 -26.46
N GLN A 54 9.10 -29.00 -26.60
CA GLN A 54 8.40 -29.61 -25.46
C GLN A 54 9.33 -30.51 -24.63
N ILE A 55 10.17 -31.30 -25.28
CA ILE A 55 11.16 -32.16 -24.62
C ILE A 55 12.17 -31.31 -23.85
N ALA A 56 12.69 -30.23 -24.44
CA ALA A 56 13.66 -29.36 -23.79
C ALA A 56 13.08 -28.68 -22.54
N VAL A 57 11.88 -28.10 -22.64
CA VAL A 57 11.19 -27.48 -21.49
C VAL A 57 10.82 -28.53 -20.44
N GLY A 58 10.30 -29.68 -20.85
CA GLY A 58 9.95 -30.78 -19.95
C GLY A 58 11.16 -31.34 -19.21
N ALA A 59 12.28 -31.53 -19.90
CA ALA A 59 13.53 -32.00 -19.32
C ALA A 59 14.08 -31.00 -18.29
N TYR A 60 14.05 -29.70 -18.60
CA TYR A 60 14.43 -28.65 -17.65
C TYR A 60 13.57 -28.75 -16.38
N VAL A 61 12.23 -28.74 -16.51
CA VAL A 61 11.33 -28.81 -15.36
C VAL A 61 11.52 -30.11 -14.56
N ALA A 62 11.66 -31.25 -15.22
CA ALA A 62 11.89 -32.53 -14.54
C ALA A 62 13.21 -32.55 -13.77
N SER A 63 14.28 -31.96 -14.34
CA SER A 63 15.58 -31.87 -13.66
C SER A 63 15.56 -30.99 -12.41
N LEU A 64 14.64 -30.03 -12.31
CA LEU A 64 14.45 -29.21 -11.11
C LEU A 64 13.79 -29.98 -9.94
N LEU A 65 13.03 -31.04 -10.20
CA LEU A 65 12.31 -31.78 -9.15
C LEU A 65 13.27 -32.35 -8.10
N VAL A 66 14.42 -32.84 -8.57
CA VAL A 66 15.46 -33.44 -7.72
C VAL A 66 16.40 -32.37 -7.17
N THR A 67 16.79 -31.39 -7.99
CA THR A 67 17.85 -30.43 -7.63
C THR A 67 17.39 -29.34 -6.65
N LEU A 68 16.12 -28.95 -6.66
CA LEU A 68 15.61 -27.91 -5.75
C LEU A 68 15.42 -28.40 -4.31
N GLY A 69 15.04 -29.67 -4.13
CA GLY A 69 14.72 -30.24 -2.81
C GLY A 69 13.48 -29.66 -2.13
N ASP A 70 12.71 -28.80 -2.81
CA ASP A 70 11.47 -28.19 -2.34
C ASP A 70 10.36 -28.34 -3.39
N ILE A 71 9.35 -29.16 -3.08
CA ILE A 71 8.24 -29.44 -3.99
C ILE A 71 7.37 -28.20 -4.27
N LYS A 72 7.23 -27.27 -3.31
CA LYS A 72 6.43 -26.06 -3.49
C LYS A 72 7.11 -25.12 -4.47
N LEU A 73 8.42 -24.93 -4.30
CA LEU A 73 9.23 -24.14 -5.21
C LEU A 73 9.26 -24.76 -6.61
N TRP A 74 9.35 -26.10 -6.69
CA TRP A 74 9.26 -26.81 -7.95
C TRP A 74 7.91 -26.60 -8.65
N VAL A 75 6.78 -26.74 -7.94
CA VAL A 75 5.44 -26.49 -8.51
C VAL A 75 5.33 -25.05 -9.01
N ALA A 76 5.76 -24.07 -8.23
CA ALA A 76 5.71 -22.66 -8.62
C ALA A 76 6.57 -22.37 -9.87
N THR A 77 7.80 -22.89 -9.90
CA THR A 77 8.72 -22.74 -11.03
C THR A 77 8.18 -23.42 -12.28
N SER A 78 7.61 -24.63 -12.13
CA SER A 78 7.03 -25.39 -13.22
C SER A 78 5.82 -24.69 -13.83
N ALA A 79 4.91 -24.17 -12.98
CA ALA A 79 3.75 -23.42 -13.43
C ALA A 79 4.15 -22.13 -14.16
N MET A 80 5.14 -21.40 -13.63
CA MET A 80 5.65 -20.19 -14.27
C MET A 80 6.31 -20.52 -15.62
N MET A 81 7.18 -21.53 -15.67
CA MET A 81 7.84 -21.95 -16.91
C MET A 81 6.86 -22.44 -17.98
N ALA A 82 5.80 -23.16 -17.60
CA ALA A 82 4.73 -23.55 -18.52
C ALA A 82 4.02 -22.33 -19.12
N GLY A 83 3.74 -21.31 -18.30
CA GLY A 83 3.18 -20.04 -18.77
C GLY A 83 4.11 -19.28 -19.72
N LEU A 84 5.40 -19.21 -19.39
CA LEU A 84 6.41 -18.57 -20.24
C LEU A 84 6.59 -19.31 -21.57
N ALA A 85 6.59 -20.64 -21.55
CA ALA A 85 6.67 -21.45 -22.76
C ALA A 85 5.44 -21.29 -23.66
N ALA A 86 4.23 -21.29 -23.09
CA ALA A 86 3.00 -21.04 -23.84
C ALA A 86 3.01 -19.64 -24.47
N LEU A 87 3.44 -18.62 -23.71
CA LEU A 87 3.57 -17.25 -24.21
C LEU A 87 4.62 -17.16 -25.32
N ALA A 88 5.78 -17.78 -25.15
CA ALA A 88 6.85 -17.78 -26.15
C ALA A 88 6.37 -18.38 -27.48
N VAL A 89 5.67 -19.53 -27.45
CA VAL A 89 5.08 -20.14 -28.65
C VAL A 89 4.06 -19.22 -29.32
N HIS A 90 3.26 -18.51 -28.53
CA HIS A 90 2.24 -17.60 -29.06
C HIS A 90 2.84 -16.37 -29.74
N ILE A 91 3.91 -15.78 -29.18
CA ILE A 91 4.50 -14.55 -29.69
C ILE A 91 5.64 -14.79 -30.69
N ALA A 92 6.23 -15.99 -30.73
CA ALA A 92 7.35 -16.30 -31.63
C ALA A 92 7.09 -15.94 -33.10
N PRO A 93 5.89 -16.18 -33.68
CA PRO A 93 5.61 -15.78 -35.07
C PRO A 93 5.66 -14.27 -35.31
N ALA A 94 5.48 -13.46 -34.27
CA ALA A 94 5.49 -11.99 -34.34
C ALA A 94 6.85 -11.37 -34.02
N LEU A 95 7.84 -12.16 -33.58
CA LEU A 95 9.16 -11.68 -33.18
C LEU A 95 10.24 -12.28 -34.07
N ALA A 96 10.99 -11.42 -34.77
CA ALA A 96 12.19 -11.86 -35.47
C ALA A 96 13.28 -12.27 -34.47
N THR A 97 14.21 -13.12 -34.91
CA THR A 97 15.41 -13.52 -34.13
C THR A 97 16.16 -12.31 -33.57
N TYR A 98 16.28 -11.24 -34.36
CA TYR A 98 16.93 -10.01 -33.92
C TYR A 98 16.19 -9.30 -32.78
N ASP A 99 14.86 -9.33 -32.78
CA ASP A 99 14.06 -8.72 -31.71
C ASP A 99 14.13 -9.55 -30.42
N ALA A 100 14.16 -10.88 -30.54
CA ALA A 100 14.41 -11.75 -29.39
C ALA A 100 15.81 -11.51 -28.78
N LEU A 101 16.85 -11.29 -29.59
CA LEU A 101 18.18 -10.91 -29.10
C LEU A 101 18.17 -9.55 -28.38
N LYS A 102 17.45 -8.55 -28.90
CA LYS A 102 17.26 -7.26 -28.20
C LYS A 102 16.56 -7.44 -26.85
N LEU A 103 15.50 -8.25 -26.79
CA LEU A 103 14.78 -8.53 -25.55
C LEU A 103 15.68 -9.22 -24.53
N MET A 104 16.53 -10.14 -24.97
CA MET A 104 17.52 -10.78 -24.11
C MET A 104 18.55 -9.77 -23.57
N GLY A 105 19.06 -8.88 -24.43
CA GLY A 105 19.93 -7.78 -24.00
C GLY A 105 19.25 -6.82 -23.02
N PHE A 106 18.00 -6.45 -23.27
CA PHE A 106 17.20 -5.61 -22.38
C PHE A 106 16.97 -6.28 -21.02
N ALA A 107 16.65 -7.58 -21.00
CA ALA A 107 16.50 -8.35 -19.77
C ALA A 107 17.79 -8.35 -18.94
N TYR A 108 18.93 -8.62 -19.57
CA TYR A 108 20.23 -8.64 -18.89
C TYR A 108 20.61 -7.25 -18.33
N ILE A 109 20.52 -6.20 -19.17
CA ILE A 109 20.79 -4.81 -18.72
C ILE A 109 19.79 -4.39 -17.64
N GLY A 110 18.53 -4.81 -17.75
CA GLY A 110 17.49 -4.51 -16.76
C GLY A 110 17.79 -5.10 -15.37
N GLN A 111 18.41 -6.28 -15.29
CA GLN A 111 18.86 -6.86 -14.02
C GLN A 111 19.97 -6.02 -13.38
N GLU A 112 20.97 -5.59 -14.15
CA GLU A 112 22.02 -4.69 -13.65
C GLU A 112 21.46 -3.32 -13.22
N LEU A 113 20.53 -2.76 -13.99
CA LEU A 113 19.84 -1.52 -13.63
C LEU A 113 19.05 -1.65 -12.33
N ALA A 114 18.44 -2.82 -12.07
CA ALA A 114 17.72 -3.06 -10.82
C ALA A 114 18.65 -2.93 -9.60
N HIS A 115 19.84 -3.51 -9.68
CA HIS A 115 20.89 -3.39 -8.66
C HIS A 115 21.40 -1.95 -8.49
N ILE A 116 21.63 -1.23 -9.60
CA ILE A 116 22.06 0.18 -9.56
C ILE A 116 21.01 1.07 -8.88
N VAL A 117 19.73 0.91 -9.23
CA VAL A 117 18.63 1.71 -8.68
C VAL A 117 18.42 1.44 -7.19
N THR A 118 18.62 0.20 -6.73
CA THR A 118 18.46 -0.16 -5.32
C THR A 118 19.72 -0.01 -4.48
N GLY A 119 20.88 0.21 -5.11
CA GLY A 119 22.19 0.26 -4.45
C GLY A 119 22.69 -1.10 -3.95
N GLU A 120 22.09 -2.21 -4.41
CA GLU A 120 22.53 -3.57 -4.07
C GLU A 120 23.62 -4.03 -5.03
N LYS A 121 24.61 -4.77 -4.53
CA LYS A 121 25.60 -5.42 -5.41
C LYS A 121 24.95 -6.58 -6.17
N THR A 122 25.49 -6.95 -7.34
CA THR A 122 24.99 -8.12 -8.09
C THR A 122 25.58 -9.40 -7.52
N PHE A 123 24.82 -10.49 -7.53
CA PHE A 123 25.35 -11.79 -7.13
C PHE A 123 26.48 -12.25 -8.08
N GLN A 124 26.38 -11.92 -9.38
CA GLN A 124 27.41 -12.19 -10.39
C GLN A 124 28.77 -11.57 -10.05
N SER A 125 28.77 -10.38 -9.43
CA SER A 125 30.01 -9.72 -9.01
C SER A 125 30.88 -10.56 -8.06
N THR A 126 30.29 -11.54 -7.37
CA THR A 126 31.00 -12.42 -6.43
C THR A 126 31.87 -13.48 -7.08
N TYR A 127 31.61 -13.81 -8.36
CA TYR A 127 32.32 -14.86 -9.07
C TYR A 127 32.82 -14.46 -10.46
N GLN A 128 32.54 -13.24 -10.93
CA GLN A 128 33.01 -12.77 -12.24
C GLN A 128 34.54 -12.77 -12.40
N ALA A 129 35.28 -12.64 -11.30
CA ALA A 129 36.75 -12.72 -11.28
C ALA A 129 37.28 -14.15 -11.02
N ALA A 130 36.41 -15.14 -10.82
CA ALA A 130 36.78 -16.49 -10.42
C ALA A 130 37.20 -17.37 -11.61
N SER A 131 38.29 -17.01 -12.29
CA SER A 131 38.92 -17.85 -13.32
C SER A 131 39.61 -19.08 -12.68
N PRO A 132 39.47 -20.31 -13.22
CA PRO A 132 38.78 -20.69 -14.47
C PRO A 132 37.28 -21.04 -14.30
N THR A 133 36.74 -20.98 -13.08
CA THR A 133 35.39 -21.45 -12.75
C THR A 133 34.23 -20.53 -13.18
N PHE A 134 34.53 -19.33 -13.70
CA PHE A 134 33.54 -18.31 -14.05
C PHE A 134 32.41 -18.85 -14.93
N LEU A 135 32.75 -19.53 -16.03
CA LEU A 135 31.74 -20.02 -16.98
C LEU A 135 30.82 -21.07 -16.36
N ALA A 136 31.38 -21.99 -15.56
CA ALA A 136 30.58 -23.00 -14.86
C ALA A 136 29.59 -22.38 -13.87
N LEU A 137 30.05 -21.37 -13.12
CA LEU A 137 29.21 -20.64 -12.15
C LEU A 137 28.15 -19.77 -12.83
N LEU A 138 28.48 -19.16 -13.97
CA LEU A 138 27.52 -18.41 -14.77
C LEU A 138 26.42 -19.32 -15.32
N LEU A 139 26.78 -20.51 -15.81
CA LEU A 139 25.83 -21.51 -16.29
C LEU A 139 24.92 -22.01 -15.16
N GLU A 140 25.49 -22.34 -14.00
CA GLU A 140 24.72 -22.74 -12.81
C GLU A 140 23.75 -21.63 -12.38
N HIS A 141 24.22 -20.39 -12.28
CA HIS A 141 23.39 -19.24 -11.94
C HIS A 141 22.25 -19.04 -12.95
N THR A 142 22.53 -19.13 -14.25
CA THR A 142 21.54 -18.95 -15.31
C THR A 142 20.50 -20.07 -15.28
N TYR A 143 20.94 -21.33 -15.09
CA TYR A 143 20.07 -22.50 -15.02
C TYR A 143 19.07 -22.41 -13.85
N PHE A 144 19.55 -21.94 -12.69
CA PHE A 144 18.72 -21.76 -11.49
C PHE A 144 18.08 -20.37 -11.37
N LEU A 145 18.24 -19.47 -12.34
CA LEU A 145 17.84 -18.07 -12.17
C LEU A 145 16.33 -17.92 -11.86
N LEU A 146 15.47 -18.66 -12.57
CA LEU A 146 14.02 -18.63 -12.32
C LEU A 146 13.66 -19.09 -10.90
N PRO A 147 14.05 -20.30 -10.45
CA PRO A 147 13.76 -20.72 -9.08
C PRO A 147 14.47 -19.86 -8.02
N LEU A 148 15.65 -19.27 -8.30
CA LEU A 148 16.31 -18.32 -7.38
C LEU A 148 15.51 -17.03 -7.22
N CYS A 149 14.96 -16.47 -8.31
CA CYS A 149 14.08 -15.30 -8.22
C CYS A 149 12.79 -15.59 -7.45
N ILE A 150 12.17 -16.75 -7.67
CA ILE A 150 10.96 -17.17 -6.94
C ILE A 150 11.28 -17.42 -5.46
N ASP A 151 12.39 -18.09 -5.16
CA ASP A 151 12.85 -18.31 -3.79
C ASP A 151 13.13 -16.99 -3.06
N ALA A 152 13.81 -16.04 -3.71
CA ALA A 152 14.05 -14.72 -3.16
C ALA A 152 12.74 -13.97 -2.88
N LEU A 153 11.76 -14.08 -3.78
CA LEU A 153 10.43 -13.50 -3.61
C LEU A 153 9.68 -14.09 -2.40
N VAL A 154 9.76 -15.40 -2.18
CA VAL A 154 9.03 -16.08 -1.10
C VAL A 154 9.70 -15.86 0.26
N ASN A 155 11.02 -15.75 0.31
CA ASN A 155 11.80 -15.66 1.54
C ASN A 155 12.17 -14.23 1.96
N MET A 156 11.73 -13.22 1.21
CA MET A 156 12.04 -11.83 1.57
C MET A 156 11.24 -11.35 2.78
N LYS A 157 11.88 -10.50 3.60
CA LYS A 157 11.25 -9.91 4.79
C LYS A 157 10.08 -8.99 4.46
N ALA A 158 10.13 -8.33 3.31
CA ALA A 158 9.11 -7.41 2.83
C ALA A 158 8.95 -7.60 1.34
N SER A 159 7.83 -8.16 0.88
CA SER A 159 7.59 -8.43 -0.55
C SER A 159 6.89 -7.29 -1.25
N PHE A 160 6.85 -7.32 -2.59
CA PHE A 160 6.08 -6.33 -3.35
C PHE A 160 4.56 -6.41 -3.05
N ALA A 161 4.09 -7.53 -2.47
CA ALA A 161 2.71 -7.61 -1.97
C ALA A 161 2.45 -6.53 -0.91
N GLU A 162 3.45 -6.16 -0.11
CA GLU A 162 3.32 -5.04 0.82
C GLU A 162 3.08 -3.71 0.12
N TRP A 163 3.52 -3.51 -1.12
CA TRP A 163 3.36 -2.22 -1.80
C TRP A 163 1.90 -1.91 -2.17
N ILE A 164 1.09 -2.95 -2.34
CA ILE A 164 -0.33 -2.84 -2.68
C ILE A 164 -1.23 -2.94 -1.44
N VAL A 165 -0.65 -3.25 -0.28
CA VAL A 165 -1.36 -3.32 0.99
C VAL A 165 -1.58 -1.91 1.54
N ALA A 166 -2.79 -1.67 2.04
CA ALA A 166 -3.15 -0.42 2.71
C ALA A 166 -2.60 -0.39 4.14
N HIS A 167 -1.34 -0.03 4.28
CA HIS A 167 -0.67 0.04 5.57
C HIS A 167 -1.25 1.12 6.49
N ASN A 168 -1.22 0.85 7.80
CA ASN A 168 -1.44 1.84 8.82
C ASN A 168 -0.20 2.72 8.95
N TYR A 169 -0.34 3.95 8.48
CA TYR A 169 0.69 4.99 8.51
C TYR A 169 0.57 5.90 9.73
N VAL A 170 -0.40 5.69 10.63
CA VAL A 170 -0.46 6.41 11.91
C VAL A 170 0.56 5.80 12.87
N VAL A 171 1.57 6.58 13.24
CA VAL A 171 2.66 6.20 14.15
C VAL A 171 2.48 6.87 15.50
N ARG A 172 2.89 6.19 16.58
CA ARG A 172 2.67 6.66 17.95
C ARG A 172 3.90 6.37 18.80
N CYS A 173 4.26 7.29 19.69
CA CYS A 173 5.25 7.04 20.74
C CYS A 173 4.97 7.90 21.98
N LYS A 174 5.78 7.71 23.01
CA LYS A 174 5.73 8.52 24.21
C LYS A 174 7.13 8.89 24.68
N LEU A 175 7.32 10.17 24.96
CA LEU A 175 8.58 10.76 25.38
C LEU A 175 8.68 10.72 26.92
N GLU A 176 9.18 9.61 27.47
CA GLU A 176 9.12 9.36 28.92
C GLU A 176 10.45 9.49 29.68
N ASN A 177 11.59 9.51 28.97
CA ASN A 177 12.88 9.56 29.63
C ASN A 177 13.13 10.95 30.28
N SER A 178 14.11 11.04 31.17
CA SER A 178 14.38 12.27 31.93
C SER A 178 14.76 13.46 31.04
N ALA A 179 15.51 13.23 29.95
CA ALA A 179 15.90 14.28 29.02
C ALA A 179 14.69 14.80 28.23
N ASP A 180 13.82 13.90 27.76
CA ASP A 180 12.60 14.26 27.05
C ASP A 180 11.65 15.08 27.93
N LYS A 181 11.51 14.67 29.21
CA LYS A 181 10.70 15.39 30.20
C LYS A 181 11.27 16.79 30.46
N ALA A 182 12.58 16.92 30.60
CA ALA A 182 13.23 18.21 30.79
C ALA A 182 13.06 19.13 29.57
N ALA A 183 13.18 18.59 28.36
CA ALA A 183 12.94 19.33 27.12
C ALA A 183 11.49 19.84 27.06
N ARG A 184 10.49 18.97 27.26
CA ARG A 184 9.08 19.40 27.28
C ARG A 184 8.79 20.41 28.38
N LYS A 185 9.37 20.24 29.57
CA LYS A 185 9.23 21.21 30.66
C LYS A 185 9.78 22.58 30.25
N THR A 186 10.91 22.63 29.55
CA THR A 186 11.49 23.89 29.06
C THR A 186 10.53 24.60 28.09
N ILE A 187 9.85 23.85 27.22
CA ILE A 187 8.84 24.38 26.30
C ILE A 187 7.60 24.86 27.08
N TYR A 188 7.13 24.07 28.03
CA TYR A 188 6.00 24.43 28.91
C TYR A 188 6.27 25.72 29.68
N ASP A 189 7.44 25.82 30.32
CA ASP A 189 7.83 26.97 31.12
C ASP A 189 7.93 28.23 30.25
N PHE A 190 8.46 28.11 29.02
CA PHE A 190 8.51 29.20 28.05
C PHE A 190 7.12 29.71 27.68
N VAL A 191 6.21 28.82 27.26
CA VAL A 191 4.84 29.21 26.88
C VAL A 191 4.07 29.81 28.06
N THR A 192 4.31 29.29 29.27
CA THR A 192 3.68 29.81 30.49
C THR A 192 4.20 31.22 30.80
N ALA A 193 5.49 31.48 30.59
CA ALA A 193 6.09 32.79 30.81
C ALA A 193 5.63 33.86 29.79
N GLU A 194 5.40 33.46 28.54
CA GLU A 194 4.87 34.35 27.49
C GLU A 194 3.39 34.74 27.73
N ASP A 195 2.68 33.96 28.54
CA ASP A 195 1.26 34.12 28.89
C ASP A 195 0.33 34.57 27.74
N PRO A 196 0.24 33.80 26.63
CA PRO A 196 -0.59 34.17 25.48
C PRO A 196 -2.07 34.35 25.84
N ASP A 197 -2.79 35.21 25.12
CA ASP A 197 -4.23 35.37 25.27
C ASP A 197 -4.98 34.02 25.17
N ARG A 198 -5.90 33.76 26.11
CA ARG A 198 -6.70 32.53 26.20
C ARG A 198 -7.85 32.49 25.19
N THR A 199 -8.22 33.62 24.60
CA THR A 199 -9.37 33.74 23.70
C THR A 199 -9.00 33.38 22.25
N CYS A 200 -7.71 33.40 21.90
CA CYS A 200 -7.22 33.03 20.58
C CYS A 200 -6.16 31.92 20.66
N THR A 201 -5.82 31.36 19.51
CA THR A 201 -4.69 30.43 19.40
C THR A 201 -3.39 31.22 19.41
N ALA A 202 -2.32 30.62 19.94
CA ALA A 202 -0.97 31.20 19.92
C ALA A 202 0.02 30.25 19.25
N HIS A 203 0.99 30.84 18.54
CA HIS A 203 1.87 30.14 17.62
C HIS A 203 3.30 30.68 17.70
N TRP A 204 4.27 29.81 18.01
CA TRP A 204 5.70 30.13 17.91
C TRP A 204 6.36 29.20 16.89
N TRP A 205 6.92 29.80 15.83
CA TRP A 205 7.50 29.06 14.71
C TRP A 205 8.91 28.62 15.04
N TYR A 206 9.25 27.36 14.76
CA TYR A 206 10.55 26.79 15.09
C TYR A 206 11.74 27.63 14.59
N GLN A 207 11.63 28.18 13.37
CA GLN A 207 12.66 29.02 12.77
C GLN A 207 12.97 30.29 13.58
N LYS A 208 11.99 30.78 14.35
CA LYS A 208 12.10 31.99 15.19
C LYS A 208 12.40 31.68 16.66
N LEU A 209 12.45 30.41 17.04
CA LEU A 209 12.87 30.02 18.39
C LEU A 209 14.38 30.18 18.53
N GLU A 210 14.81 30.53 19.74
CA GLU A 210 16.21 30.77 20.10
C GLU A 210 16.55 30.13 21.46
N GLY A 211 17.84 29.94 21.70
CA GLY A 211 18.38 29.42 22.96
C GLY A 211 17.77 28.08 23.39
N LYS A 212 17.60 27.93 24.72
CA LYS A 212 17.19 26.67 25.36
C LYS A 212 15.87 26.11 24.84
N VAL A 213 14.94 26.97 24.42
CA VAL A 213 13.63 26.54 23.91
C VAL A 213 13.77 25.89 22.53
N LYS A 214 14.62 26.44 21.67
CA LYS A 214 14.94 25.84 20.36
C LYS A 214 15.66 24.50 20.53
N ASP A 215 16.60 24.41 21.47
CA ASP A 215 17.34 23.19 21.77
C ASP A 215 16.40 22.11 22.29
N ALA A 216 15.51 22.45 23.22
CA ALA A 216 14.47 21.56 23.74
C ALA A 216 13.52 21.07 22.64
N PHE A 217 13.07 21.96 21.76
CA PHE A 217 12.22 21.59 20.62
C PHE A 217 12.96 20.65 19.66
N SER A 218 14.24 20.94 19.39
CA SER A 218 15.09 20.12 18.51
C SER A 218 15.33 18.72 19.11
N HIS A 219 15.56 18.63 20.42
CA HIS A 219 15.64 17.36 21.14
C HIS A 219 14.36 16.54 20.96
N CYS A 220 13.19 17.12 21.20
CA CYS A 220 11.91 16.44 21.00
C CYS A 220 11.69 16.00 19.54
N MET A 221 12.23 16.75 18.57
CA MET A 221 12.12 16.44 17.14
C MET A 221 13.01 15.26 16.71
N SER A 222 14.13 14.99 17.38
CA SER A 222 15.11 14.00 16.93
C SER A 222 15.48 12.92 17.96
N CYS A 223 14.84 12.89 19.13
CA CYS A 223 15.13 11.87 20.14
C CYS A 223 14.77 10.46 19.66
N ASP A 224 15.38 9.45 20.30
CA ASP A 224 15.24 8.05 19.90
C ASP A 224 13.78 7.56 19.91
N ALA A 225 12.95 8.04 20.84
CA ALA A 225 11.53 7.69 20.89
C ALA A 225 10.77 8.26 19.67
N MET A 226 11.09 9.49 19.25
CA MET A 226 10.48 10.15 18.09
C MET A 226 10.92 9.48 16.79
N MET A 227 12.20 9.20 16.62
CA MET A 227 12.69 8.51 15.41
C MET A 227 12.28 7.04 15.39
N GLY A 228 12.25 6.38 16.55
CA GLY A 228 11.86 4.98 16.71
C GLY A 228 10.45 4.68 16.22
N MET A 229 9.50 5.60 16.39
CA MET A 229 8.13 5.41 15.86
C MET A 229 8.09 5.36 14.33
N PHE A 230 8.99 6.11 13.66
CA PHE A 230 9.14 6.02 12.21
C PHE A 230 9.85 4.74 11.82
N TYR A 231 10.91 4.35 12.54
CA TYR A 231 11.70 3.15 12.20
C TYR A 231 10.94 1.83 12.40
N ASP A 232 9.95 1.81 13.29
CA ASP A 232 9.01 0.69 13.43
C ASP A 232 8.11 0.50 12.18
N ARG A 233 7.91 1.58 11.39
CA ARG A 233 7.07 1.57 10.19
C ARG A 233 7.86 1.61 8.89
N PHE A 234 9.00 2.29 8.88
CA PHE A 234 9.84 2.56 7.74
C PHE A 234 11.26 2.09 8.03
N ARG A 235 11.70 1.09 7.29
CA ARG A 235 13.03 0.51 7.44
C ARG A 235 14.12 1.58 7.24
N PRO A 236 14.98 1.85 8.24
CA PRO A 236 15.97 2.93 8.18
C PRO A 236 17.08 2.67 7.15
N ASP A 237 17.28 1.42 6.73
CA ASP A 237 18.20 1.08 5.66
C ASP A 237 17.63 1.46 4.27
N LEU A 238 16.31 1.47 4.10
CA LEU A 238 15.62 1.73 2.82
C LEU A 238 15.00 3.12 2.70
N TYR A 239 14.63 3.74 3.81
CA TYR A 239 13.92 5.03 3.86
C TYR A 239 14.75 6.10 4.57
N ASN A 240 14.56 7.34 4.15
CA ASN A 240 14.98 8.52 4.89
C ASN A 240 13.78 9.10 5.65
N VAL A 241 14.06 9.74 6.79
CA VAL A 241 13.11 10.50 7.60
C VAL A 241 13.76 11.84 7.88
N ASP A 242 13.40 12.85 7.11
CA ASP A 242 14.00 14.19 7.21
C ASP A 242 13.00 15.16 7.85
N PRO A 243 13.37 15.92 8.89
CA PRO A 243 12.49 16.94 9.45
C PRO A 243 12.23 18.07 8.43
N ILE A 244 11.09 18.75 8.58
CA ILE A 244 10.72 19.95 7.81
C ILE A 244 10.59 21.16 8.76
N PRO A 245 11.71 21.77 9.17
CA PRO A 245 11.72 22.84 10.18
C PRO A 245 10.83 24.05 9.86
N SER A 246 10.63 24.35 8.58
CA SER A 246 9.80 25.45 8.08
C SER A 246 8.31 25.30 8.42
N MET A 247 7.85 24.08 8.71
CA MET A 247 6.45 23.80 9.07
C MET A 247 6.25 23.64 10.59
N ASN A 248 7.34 23.59 11.36
CA ASN A 248 7.29 23.25 12.78
C ASN A 248 6.87 24.44 13.65
N GLU A 249 6.05 24.16 14.66
CA GLU A 249 5.55 25.19 15.59
C GLU A 249 5.26 24.64 16.99
N ILE A 250 5.33 25.53 17.99
CA ILE A 250 4.64 25.38 19.26
C ILE A 250 3.25 26.00 19.08
N TYR A 251 2.22 25.24 19.39
CA TYR A 251 0.82 25.62 19.26
C TYR A 251 0.11 25.56 20.60
N VAL A 252 -0.67 26.60 20.90
CA VAL A 252 -1.52 26.69 22.09
C VAL A 252 -2.96 26.88 21.65
N ALA A 253 -3.83 25.98 22.09
CA ALA A 253 -5.25 26.02 21.73
C ALA A 253 -6.00 27.14 22.49
N SER A 254 -7.00 27.74 21.84
CA SER A 254 -7.91 28.70 22.45
C SER A 254 -8.92 28.00 23.37
N SER A 255 -9.54 28.79 24.26
CA SER A 255 -10.62 28.34 25.16
C SER A 255 -12.03 28.43 24.55
N HIS A 256 -12.17 29.05 23.37
CA HIS A 256 -13.46 29.33 22.71
C HIS A 256 -13.38 28.92 21.24
N HIS A 257 -14.33 28.10 20.78
CA HIS A 257 -14.35 27.51 19.42
C HIS A 257 -15.41 28.13 18.49
N ASN A 258 -16.00 29.28 18.84
CA ASN A 258 -17.13 29.85 18.10
C ASN A 258 -16.68 30.82 16.98
N ASN A 259 -17.08 30.52 15.73
CA ASN A 259 -17.08 31.40 14.54
C ASN A 259 -15.70 31.91 14.05
N ASN A 260 -14.73 31.02 13.88
CA ASN A 260 -13.49 31.32 13.15
C ASN A 260 -13.05 30.11 12.28
N SER A 261 -11.93 30.23 11.57
CA SER A 261 -11.37 29.17 10.71
C SER A 261 -11.05 27.86 11.45
N ASP A 262 -11.00 27.86 12.79
CA ASP A 262 -10.75 26.66 13.58
C ASP A 262 -11.88 25.63 13.45
N THR A 263 -13.07 26.06 12.99
CA THR A 263 -14.19 25.18 12.61
C THR A 263 -13.76 24.12 11.60
N VAL A 264 -12.78 24.41 10.73
CA VAL A 264 -12.26 23.45 9.77
C VAL A 264 -11.63 22.25 10.47
N PHE A 265 -10.98 22.43 11.62
CA PHE A 265 -10.39 21.33 12.38
C PHE A 265 -11.43 20.40 13.03
N TYR A 266 -12.61 20.94 13.35
CA TYR A 266 -13.78 20.19 13.83
C TYR A 266 -14.58 19.53 12.71
N THR A 267 -14.17 19.71 11.46
CA THR A 267 -14.68 18.95 10.31
C THR A 267 -13.63 17.94 9.85
N GLN A 268 -14.07 16.82 9.29
CA GLN A 268 -13.15 15.86 8.68
C GLN A 268 -12.39 16.49 7.52
N HIS A 269 -11.06 16.43 7.56
CA HIS A 269 -10.18 17.00 6.54
C HIS A 269 -8.86 16.22 6.43
N CYS A 270 -8.17 16.43 5.31
CA CYS A 270 -6.73 16.18 5.20
C CYS A 270 -6.01 17.53 5.31
N ASP A 271 -4.81 17.57 5.86
CA ASP A 271 -4.08 18.83 6.01
C ASP A 271 -3.49 19.31 4.68
N GLY A 272 -3.02 18.40 3.84
CA GLY A 272 -2.34 18.69 2.57
C GLY A 272 -3.01 18.06 1.35
N PRO A 273 -2.77 18.62 0.14
CA PRO A 273 -3.37 18.13 -1.11
C PRO A 273 -2.46 17.19 -1.90
N TRP A 274 -1.25 16.89 -1.43
CA TRP A 274 -0.21 16.21 -2.23
C TRP A 274 -0.23 14.69 -2.06
N SER A 275 -1.41 14.09 -1.98
CA SER A 275 -1.55 12.65 -1.72
C SER A 275 -1.12 11.77 -2.89
N VAL A 276 -0.88 12.32 -4.09
CA VAL A 276 -0.57 11.60 -5.34
C VAL A 276 0.81 10.91 -5.38
N TRP A 277 1.75 11.29 -4.52
CA TRP A 277 3.15 10.85 -4.63
C TRP A 277 3.38 9.48 -3.99
N PRO A 278 3.51 8.38 -4.77
CA PRO A 278 3.61 7.05 -4.20
C PRO A 278 4.89 6.91 -3.36
N TRP A 279 4.80 6.18 -2.25
CA TRP A 279 5.88 5.91 -1.28
C TRP A 279 6.51 7.14 -0.58
N CYS A 280 6.18 8.37 -0.99
CA CYS A 280 6.59 9.60 -0.33
C CYS A 280 5.49 10.10 0.60
N HIS A 281 5.82 10.30 1.86
CA HIS A 281 4.89 10.70 2.91
C HIS A 281 5.37 12.01 3.53
N VAL A 282 4.43 12.92 3.80
CA VAL A 282 4.70 14.05 4.68
C VAL A 282 3.94 13.78 5.94
N TYR A 283 4.63 13.76 7.07
CA TYR A 283 4.05 13.53 8.36
C TYR A 283 3.80 14.84 9.07
N ARG A 284 2.65 14.95 9.73
CA ARG A 284 2.45 15.84 10.86
C ARG A 284 2.44 14.99 12.12
N VAL A 285 3.25 15.38 13.07
CA VAL A 285 3.34 14.79 14.40
C VAL A 285 2.84 15.80 15.41
N MET A 286 1.84 15.41 16.19
CA MET A 286 1.32 16.15 17.32
C MET A 286 1.95 15.59 18.58
N LEU A 287 2.84 16.36 19.23
CA LEU A 287 3.43 16.04 20.52
C LEU A 287 2.73 16.87 21.60
N ALA A 288 2.12 16.23 22.59
CA ALA A 288 1.53 16.92 23.74
C ALA A 288 2.62 17.30 24.76
N VAL A 289 2.65 18.57 25.14
CA VAL A 289 3.64 19.14 26.07
C VAL A 289 3.13 19.12 27.51
N ASN A 290 1.81 19.12 27.70
CA ASN A 290 1.17 19.03 29.01
C ASN A 290 -0.10 18.17 28.97
N GLU A 291 -0.77 18.05 30.12
CA GLU A 291 -1.99 17.26 30.26
C GLU A 291 -3.09 17.77 29.32
N ASN A 292 -3.72 16.84 28.59
CA ASN A 292 -4.93 17.11 27.83
C ASN A 292 -5.92 15.96 27.97
N VAL A 293 -7.09 16.31 28.48
CA VAL A 293 -8.24 15.43 28.73
C VAL A 293 -9.48 15.85 27.94
N GLN A 294 -9.45 17.03 27.33
CA GLN A 294 -10.58 17.61 26.58
C GLN A 294 -10.54 17.26 25.10
N VAL A 295 -9.45 17.55 24.39
CA VAL A 295 -9.46 17.48 22.92
C VAL A 295 -8.89 16.15 22.46
N GLU A 296 -9.75 15.34 21.83
CA GLU A 296 -9.33 14.10 21.16
C GLU A 296 -9.08 14.33 19.67
N THR A 297 -8.14 13.58 19.11
CA THR A 297 -7.92 13.51 17.65
C THR A 297 -8.38 12.15 17.16
N LEU A 298 -9.28 12.15 16.18
CA LEU A 298 -9.89 10.95 15.61
C LEU A 298 -9.40 10.76 14.17
N PHE A 299 -8.88 9.57 13.87
CA PHE A 299 -8.40 9.18 12.55
C PHE A 299 -9.49 8.38 11.84
N THR A 300 -10.05 8.94 10.78
CA THR A 300 -11.27 8.41 10.15
C THR A 300 -10.99 7.12 9.42
N MET A 301 -9.86 7.04 8.70
CA MET A 301 -9.54 5.87 7.90
C MET A 301 -8.95 4.77 8.77
N GLU A 302 -8.07 5.14 9.70
CA GLU A 302 -7.50 4.21 10.68
C GLU A 302 -8.53 3.68 11.70
N ARG A 303 -9.59 4.45 11.96
CA ARG A 303 -10.65 4.19 12.96
C ARG A 303 -10.18 4.14 14.41
N GLY A 304 -9.06 4.80 14.72
CA GLY A 304 -8.60 5.03 16.07
C GLY A 304 -8.57 6.51 16.44
N GLY A 305 -8.07 6.81 17.63
CA GLY A 305 -7.97 8.17 18.14
C GLY A 305 -7.87 8.22 19.66
N GLY A 306 -7.87 9.44 20.19
CA GLY A 306 -7.88 9.70 21.62
C GLY A 306 -7.27 11.04 21.99
N CYS A 307 -7.26 11.32 23.29
CA CYS A 307 -6.56 12.47 23.85
C CYS A 307 -5.06 12.14 23.97
N LEU A 308 -4.23 13.00 23.39
CA LEU A 308 -2.79 12.99 23.64
C LEU A 308 -2.54 13.79 24.91
N SER A 309 -1.87 13.20 25.89
CA SER A 309 -1.48 13.84 27.15
C SER A 309 0.04 13.96 27.25
N ASP A 310 0.57 14.55 28.32
CA ASP A 310 1.99 14.90 28.47
C ASP A 310 2.94 13.77 27.98
N GLY A 311 3.71 14.10 26.94
CA GLY A 311 4.71 13.23 26.33
C GLY A 311 4.17 12.32 25.22
N ASP A 312 2.86 12.20 25.06
CA ASP A 312 2.26 11.43 23.96
C ASP A 312 2.51 12.13 22.63
N ALA A 313 2.97 11.37 21.64
CA ALA A 313 3.13 11.81 20.27
C ALA A 313 2.38 10.90 19.31
N VAL A 314 1.70 11.51 18.33
CA VAL A 314 1.10 10.78 17.21
C VAL A 314 1.48 11.46 15.90
N GLY A 315 2.01 10.68 14.96
CA GLY A 315 2.29 11.06 13.59
C GLY A 315 1.27 10.47 12.63
N PHE A 316 0.83 11.25 11.66
CA PHE A 316 -0.03 10.80 10.58
C PHE A 316 0.37 11.47 9.26
N ASP A 317 0.00 10.85 8.13
CA ASP A 317 0.29 11.39 6.81
C ASP A 317 -0.56 12.65 6.54
N TYR A 318 0.10 13.80 6.54
CA TYR A 318 -0.42 15.14 6.30
C TYR A 318 -1.29 15.21 5.05
N ASN A 319 -0.95 14.46 4.00
CA ASN A 319 -1.68 14.53 2.74
C ASN A 319 -2.84 13.52 2.65
N ARG A 320 -2.86 12.48 3.48
CA ARG A 320 -3.70 11.29 3.23
C ARG A 320 -4.61 10.88 4.38
N GLU A 321 -4.22 11.14 5.61
CA GLU A 321 -5.02 10.71 6.76
C GLU A 321 -6.13 11.72 7.05
N ILE A 322 -7.36 11.31 6.79
CA ILE A 322 -8.55 12.09 7.14
C ILE A 322 -8.70 12.05 8.66
N HIS A 323 -8.66 13.22 9.28
CA HIS A 323 -8.79 13.33 10.72
C HIS A 323 -9.72 14.49 11.11
N VAL A 324 -10.12 14.47 12.37
CA VAL A 324 -10.98 15.48 12.98
C VAL A 324 -10.66 15.58 14.47
N ILE A 325 -10.78 16.79 15.04
CA ILE A 325 -10.74 16.96 16.49
C ILE A 325 -12.16 17.01 17.06
N ALA A 326 -12.32 16.46 18.26
CA ALA A 326 -13.57 16.52 19.00
C ALA A 326 -13.29 16.87 20.47
N ASP A 327 -14.25 17.55 21.10
CA ASP A 327 -14.19 17.89 22.51
C ASP A 327 -14.92 16.83 23.34
N LEU A 328 -14.22 16.30 24.33
CA LEU A 328 -14.78 15.51 25.41
C LEU A 328 -15.42 16.42 26.47
N PRO A 329 -16.37 15.90 27.25
CA PRO A 329 -17.06 16.69 28.28
C PRO A 329 -16.13 17.25 29.37
N THR A 330 -15.00 16.60 29.62
CA THR A 330 -14.03 17.00 30.63
C THR A 330 -13.16 18.14 30.11
N LYS A 331 -13.20 19.29 30.76
CA LYS A 331 -12.38 20.45 30.39
C LYS A 331 -10.95 20.31 30.90
N ASN A 332 -10.00 20.82 30.13
CA ASN A 332 -8.61 20.93 30.60
C ASN A 332 -8.53 21.95 31.75
N LYS A 333 -7.72 21.63 32.77
CA LYS A 333 -7.45 22.55 33.88
C LYS A 333 -6.56 23.71 33.44
N ASP A 334 -5.67 23.45 32.49
CA ASP A 334 -4.71 24.39 31.94
C ASP A 334 -4.82 24.48 30.41
N ARG A 335 -4.08 25.40 29.78
CA ARG A 335 -4.01 25.55 28.32
C ARG A 335 -3.47 24.27 27.68
N ARG A 336 -4.02 23.83 26.55
CA ARG A 336 -3.43 22.71 25.79
C ARG A 336 -2.24 23.20 24.97
N ILE A 337 -1.04 22.76 25.32
CA ILE A 337 0.21 23.09 24.64
C ILE A 337 0.67 21.85 23.85
N THR A 338 0.95 22.04 22.56
CA THR A 338 1.43 20.96 21.69
C THR A 338 2.49 21.46 20.71
N CYS A 339 3.50 20.64 20.45
CA CYS A 339 4.42 20.86 19.35
C CYS A 339 3.88 20.16 18.11
N LYS A 340 3.79 20.89 16.99
CA LYS A 340 3.54 20.31 15.67
C LYS A 340 4.86 20.16 14.95
N LEU A 341 5.28 18.91 14.76
CA LEU A 341 6.52 18.54 14.08
C LEU A 341 6.16 17.96 12.72
N HIS A 342 6.97 18.21 11.70
CA HIS A 342 6.75 17.70 10.37
C HIS A 342 7.99 17.00 9.83
N TYR A 343 7.77 15.93 9.08
CA TYR A 343 8.82 15.12 8.49
C TYR A 343 8.43 14.76 7.06
N VAL A 344 9.42 14.61 6.18
CA VAL A 344 9.24 13.95 4.89
C VAL A 344 9.92 12.59 4.95
N VAL A 345 9.17 11.56 4.57
CA VAL A 345 9.62 10.16 4.59
C VAL A 345 9.55 9.62 3.18
N TYR A 346 10.66 9.09 2.67
CA TYR A 346 10.75 8.63 1.28
C TYR A 346 11.82 7.52 1.11
N PRO A 347 11.67 6.62 0.13
CA PRO A 347 12.71 5.65 -0.20
C PRO A 347 13.99 6.35 -0.61
N LYS A 348 15.15 5.86 -0.18
CA LYS A 348 16.45 6.49 -0.48
C LYS A 348 16.71 6.66 -1.97
N CYS A 349 16.25 5.72 -2.80
CA CYS A 349 16.35 5.80 -4.26
C CYS A 349 15.52 6.95 -4.88
N PHE A 350 14.56 7.52 -4.14
CA PHE A 350 13.70 8.63 -4.58
C PHE A 350 14.08 9.97 -3.95
N GLY A 351 15.35 10.13 -3.53
CA GLY A 351 15.85 11.33 -2.85
C GLY A 351 15.37 12.67 -3.40
N PRO A 352 15.58 12.97 -4.70
CA PRO A 352 15.13 14.23 -5.30
C PRO A 352 13.62 14.43 -5.24
N PHE A 353 12.85 13.36 -5.47
CA PHE A 353 11.38 13.39 -5.43
C PHE A 353 10.86 13.62 -4.01
N GLY A 354 11.43 12.94 -3.01
CA GLY A 354 11.07 13.15 -1.60
C GLY A 354 11.28 14.59 -1.15
N ARG A 355 12.43 15.19 -1.49
CA ARG A 355 12.72 16.60 -1.18
C ARG A 355 11.79 17.58 -1.88
N LEU A 356 11.40 17.28 -3.14
CA LEU A 356 10.41 18.07 -3.86
C LEU A 356 9.06 18.04 -3.14
N VAL A 357 8.59 16.87 -2.69
CA VAL A 357 7.33 16.75 -1.95
C VAL A 357 7.38 17.54 -0.64
N GLY A 358 8.48 17.50 0.10
CA GLY A 358 8.68 18.31 1.31
C GLY A 358 8.63 19.83 1.02
N THR A 359 9.23 20.26 -0.09
CA THR A 359 9.17 21.65 -0.56
C THR A 359 7.74 22.07 -0.92
N LEU A 360 7.02 21.24 -1.67
CA LEU A 360 5.62 21.49 -2.06
C LEU A 360 4.69 21.55 -0.84
N ALA A 361 4.90 20.69 0.15
CA ALA A 361 4.16 20.73 1.41
C ALA A 361 4.47 22.00 2.22
N THR A 362 5.74 22.42 2.28
CA THR A 362 6.13 23.69 2.92
C THR A 362 5.46 24.89 2.24
N TRP A 363 5.50 24.94 0.91
CA TRP A 363 4.88 26.00 0.11
C TRP A 363 3.36 26.05 0.34
N TYR A 364 2.71 24.90 0.28
CA TYR A 364 1.27 24.80 0.53
C TYR A 364 0.93 25.24 1.97
N ASN A 365 1.63 24.72 2.98
CA ASN A 365 1.38 25.07 4.38
C ASN A 365 1.55 26.57 4.64
N THR A 366 2.58 27.19 4.06
CA THR A 366 2.82 28.64 4.17
C THR A 366 1.71 29.44 3.50
N THR A 367 1.31 29.05 2.29
CA THR A 367 0.28 29.74 1.51
C THR A 367 -1.10 29.58 2.16
N ALA A 368 -1.46 28.36 2.54
CA ALA A 368 -2.70 28.04 3.24
C ALA A 368 -2.78 28.80 4.55
N ARG A 369 -1.69 28.86 5.33
CA ARG A 369 -1.62 29.67 6.55
C ARG A 369 -1.91 31.15 6.28
N ASN A 370 -1.25 31.76 5.29
CA ASN A 370 -1.48 33.17 4.95
C ASN A 370 -2.93 33.42 4.55
N LEU A 371 -3.52 32.47 3.80
CA LEU A 371 -4.91 32.51 3.41
C LEU A 371 -5.86 32.35 4.60
N PHE A 372 -5.57 31.43 5.53
CA PHE A 372 -6.34 31.27 6.77
C PHE A 372 -6.32 32.54 7.61
N LEU A 373 -5.13 33.10 7.87
CA LEU A 373 -5.00 34.36 8.62
C LEU A 373 -5.77 35.51 7.97
N ALA A 374 -5.76 35.61 6.64
CA ALA A 374 -6.52 36.62 5.90
C ALA A 374 -8.05 36.37 5.91
N THR A 375 -8.49 35.12 6.12
CA THR A 375 -9.90 34.71 6.07
C THR A 375 -10.54 34.46 7.43
N ILE A 376 -9.80 34.61 8.55
CA ILE A 376 -10.33 34.52 9.93
C ILE A 376 -11.46 35.54 10.18
N ARG A 377 -11.36 36.73 9.59
CA ARG A 377 -12.41 37.76 9.60
C ARG A 377 -12.53 38.37 8.19
N PRO A 378 -13.19 37.69 7.24
CA PRO A 378 -13.16 38.09 5.84
C PRO A 378 -13.94 39.40 5.67
N ARG A 379 -13.23 40.48 5.32
CA ARG A 379 -13.83 41.81 5.07
C ARG A 379 -14.01 42.00 3.56
N GLY A 380 -15.24 42.31 3.12
CA GLY A 380 -15.56 42.50 1.70
C GLY A 380 -15.83 41.21 0.92
N LEU A 381 -16.28 41.35 -0.33
CA LEU A 381 -16.75 40.24 -1.16
C LEU A 381 -15.64 39.27 -1.57
N PHE A 382 -14.46 39.78 -1.93
CA PHE A 382 -13.32 38.96 -2.34
C PHE A 382 -12.87 37.98 -1.25
N TRP A 383 -12.67 38.46 -0.01
CA TRP A 383 -12.24 37.59 1.09
C TRP A 383 -13.32 36.59 1.53
N ARG A 384 -14.61 36.95 1.39
CA ARG A 384 -15.72 35.99 1.59
C ARG A 384 -15.72 34.89 0.53
N PHE A 385 -15.46 35.24 -0.73
CA PHE A 385 -15.32 34.28 -1.83
C PHE A 385 -14.09 33.37 -1.63
N MET A 386 -12.95 33.92 -1.22
CA MET A 386 -11.76 33.12 -0.90
C MET A 386 -12.00 32.15 0.27
N ALA A 387 -12.70 32.59 1.33
CA ALA A 387 -13.08 31.71 2.43
C ALA A 387 -14.01 30.58 1.98
N PHE A 388 -14.98 30.86 1.10
CA PHE A 388 -15.82 29.83 0.47
C PHE A 388 -14.97 28.81 -0.30
N HIS A 389 -14.01 29.26 -1.10
CA HIS A 389 -13.13 28.37 -1.85
C HIS A 389 -12.32 27.43 -0.96
N VAL A 390 -11.78 27.92 0.16
CA VAL A 390 -11.07 27.08 1.14
C VAL A 390 -11.98 25.96 1.63
N ILE A 391 -13.18 26.31 2.13
CA ILE A 391 -14.13 25.32 2.67
C ILE A 391 -14.56 24.32 1.58
N PHE A 392 -14.88 24.83 0.38
CA PHE A 392 -15.30 23.99 -0.74
C PHE A 392 -14.22 22.97 -1.11
N TRP A 393 -12.98 23.42 -1.33
CA TRP A 393 -11.88 22.54 -1.73
C TRP A 393 -11.49 21.56 -0.63
N THR A 394 -11.44 21.99 0.64
CA THR A 394 -11.21 21.08 1.78
C THR A 394 -12.26 19.96 1.80
N LYS A 395 -13.54 20.29 1.59
CA LYS A 395 -14.61 19.28 1.52
C LYS A 395 -14.45 18.35 0.31
N ARG A 396 -14.10 18.88 -0.87
CA ARG A 396 -13.89 18.06 -2.09
C ARG A 396 -12.71 17.11 -1.92
N VAL A 397 -11.59 17.57 -1.37
CA VAL A 397 -10.41 16.73 -1.08
C VAL A 397 -10.76 15.64 -0.07
N ARG A 398 -11.51 15.97 0.99
CA ARG A 398 -12.00 14.97 1.96
C ARG A 398 -12.84 13.89 1.27
N GLU A 399 -13.82 14.27 0.45
CA GLU A 399 -14.68 13.31 -0.25
C GLU A 399 -13.88 12.45 -1.23
N LEU A 400 -12.95 13.05 -1.97
CA LEU A 400 -12.06 12.32 -2.86
C LEU A 400 -11.25 11.29 -2.08
N GLU A 401 -10.57 11.69 -1.00
CA GLU A 401 -9.77 10.78 -0.16
C GLU A 401 -10.62 9.72 0.55
N MET A 402 -11.86 10.04 0.94
CA MET A 402 -12.73 9.11 1.65
C MET A 402 -13.24 7.99 0.75
N TYR A 403 -13.62 8.30 -0.49
CA TYR A 403 -14.31 7.35 -1.37
C TYR A 403 -13.44 6.78 -2.49
N ALA A 404 -12.49 7.54 -3.02
CA ALA A 404 -11.64 7.09 -4.12
C ALA A 404 -10.16 6.99 -3.71
N GLY A 405 -9.64 7.96 -2.96
CA GLY A 405 -8.22 8.17 -2.74
C GLY A 405 -7.57 8.76 -3.99
N LEU A 406 -6.92 9.93 -3.89
CA LEU A 406 -6.27 10.54 -5.05
C LEU A 406 -5.19 9.62 -5.65
N ASN A 407 -4.52 8.82 -4.80
CA ASN A 407 -3.60 7.78 -5.23
C ASN A 407 -4.23 6.78 -6.20
N ASN A 408 -5.43 6.25 -5.91
CA ASN A 408 -6.05 5.27 -6.81
C ASN A 408 -6.49 5.93 -8.12
N VAL A 409 -6.99 7.16 -8.06
CA VAL A 409 -7.35 7.94 -9.25
C VAL A 409 -6.12 8.18 -10.12
N ALA A 410 -5.00 8.59 -9.53
CA ALA A 410 -3.76 8.82 -10.25
C ALA A 410 -3.20 7.51 -10.85
N VAL A 411 -3.25 6.40 -10.12
CA VAL A 411 -2.86 5.08 -10.63
C VAL A 411 -3.75 4.67 -11.81
N ALA A 412 -5.07 4.81 -11.70
CA ALA A 412 -5.98 4.50 -12.80
C ALA A 412 -5.71 5.39 -14.03
N ALA A 413 -5.50 6.69 -13.82
CA ALA A 413 -5.16 7.62 -14.90
C ALA A 413 -3.81 7.27 -15.57
N ALA A 414 -2.80 6.90 -14.78
CA ALA A 414 -1.51 6.47 -15.30
C ALA A 414 -1.62 5.16 -16.09
N LEU A 415 -2.36 4.17 -15.59
CA LEU A 415 -2.63 2.91 -16.29
C LEU A 415 -3.40 3.15 -17.59
N PHE A 416 -4.33 4.10 -17.61
CA PHE A 416 -5.05 4.49 -18.82
C PHE A 416 -4.12 5.11 -19.85
N ALA A 417 -3.31 6.11 -19.45
CA ALA A 417 -2.39 6.82 -20.32
C ALA A 417 -1.31 5.89 -20.90
N VAL A 418 -0.71 5.05 -20.06
CA VAL A 418 0.26 4.03 -20.48
C VAL A 418 -0.41 2.98 -21.36
N GLY A 419 -1.63 2.57 -21.02
CA GLY A 419 -2.40 1.60 -21.79
C GLY A 419 -2.64 2.01 -23.24
N GLN A 420 -2.81 3.31 -23.51
CA GLN A 420 -2.92 3.83 -24.88
C GLN A 420 -1.70 3.52 -25.76
N LYS A 421 -0.55 3.17 -25.16
CA LYS A 421 0.69 2.84 -25.87
C LYS A 421 1.03 1.35 -25.85
N ILE A 422 0.39 0.56 -25.00
CA ILE A 422 0.69 -0.87 -24.84
C ILE A 422 -0.30 -1.73 -25.62
N HIS A 423 -1.59 -1.65 -25.28
CA HIS A 423 -2.63 -2.49 -25.89
C HIS A 423 -4.01 -1.90 -25.58
N PRO A 424 -4.99 -1.98 -26.51
CA PRO A 424 -6.35 -1.46 -26.26
C PRO A 424 -7.02 -2.01 -24.99
N TYR A 425 -6.71 -3.26 -24.62
CA TYR A 425 -7.22 -3.91 -23.41
C TYR A 425 -6.35 -3.76 -22.17
N PHE A 426 -5.19 -3.08 -22.24
CA PHE A 426 -4.26 -2.99 -21.12
C PHE A 426 -4.92 -2.37 -19.88
N PHE A 427 -5.57 -1.22 -20.05
CA PHE A 427 -6.23 -0.52 -18.95
C PHE A 427 -7.32 -1.39 -18.30
N MET A 428 -8.12 -2.06 -19.12
CA MET A 428 -9.17 -2.97 -18.66
C MET A 428 -8.57 -4.12 -17.85
N VAL A 429 -7.56 -4.81 -18.37
CA VAL A 429 -6.91 -5.95 -17.69
C VAL A 429 -6.28 -5.50 -16.38
N ALA A 430 -5.47 -4.43 -16.40
CA ALA A 430 -4.75 -3.95 -15.22
C ALA A 430 -5.72 -3.57 -14.08
N THR A 431 -6.81 -2.86 -14.39
CA THR A 431 -7.77 -2.41 -13.37
C THR A 431 -8.77 -3.49 -12.96
N SER A 432 -9.12 -4.43 -13.85
CA SER A 432 -10.08 -5.51 -13.55
C SER A 432 -9.61 -6.43 -12.43
N PHE A 433 -8.29 -6.67 -12.34
CA PHE A 433 -7.74 -7.65 -11.40
C PHE A 433 -7.07 -7.05 -10.16
N THR A 434 -6.83 -5.73 -10.14
CA THR A 434 -6.10 -5.05 -9.05
C THR A 434 -6.73 -5.29 -7.68
N HIS A 435 -8.07 -5.29 -7.57
CA HIS A 435 -8.74 -5.50 -6.30
C HIS A 435 -8.54 -6.92 -5.72
N TYR A 436 -8.38 -7.97 -6.56
CA TYR A 436 -8.00 -9.30 -6.07
C TYR A 436 -6.58 -9.32 -5.53
N CYS A 437 -5.64 -8.67 -6.22
CA CYS A 437 -4.28 -8.55 -5.72
C CYS A 437 -4.25 -7.89 -4.34
N MET A 438 -5.06 -6.85 -4.13
CA MET A 438 -5.22 -6.19 -2.84
C MET A 438 -5.83 -7.13 -1.78
N TYR A 439 -6.86 -7.91 -2.12
CA TYR A 439 -7.43 -8.91 -1.22
C TYR A 439 -6.39 -9.96 -0.80
N ILE A 440 -5.72 -10.58 -1.78
CA ILE A 440 -4.73 -11.64 -1.57
C ILE A 440 -3.56 -11.12 -0.73
N ALA A 441 -3.04 -9.94 -1.06
CA ALA A 441 -1.91 -9.35 -0.33
C ALA A 441 -2.29 -8.93 1.09
N THR A 442 -3.47 -8.33 1.28
CA THR A 442 -3.94 -7.92 2.62
C THR A 442 -4.22 -9.13 3.49
N TYR A 443 -4.83 -10.17 2.92
CA TYR A 443 -5.03 -11.44 3.62
C TYR A 443 -3.72 -12.18 3.87
N HIS A 444 -2.67 -11.98 3.10
CA HIS A 444 -1.36 -12.54 3.42
C HIS A 444 -0.68 -11.76 4.57
N TYR A 445 -0.71 -10.42 4.50
CA TYR A 445 0.05 -9.57 5.42
C TYR A 445 -0.62 -9.39 6.79
N ARG A 446 -1.92 -9.06 6.83
CA ARG A 446 -2.81 -8.87 8.00
C ARG A 446 -2.32 -7.99 9.16
N TYR A 447 -1.10 -7.48 9.13
CA TYR A 447 -0.48 -6.75 10.22
C TYR A 447 -0.52 -5.25 9.95
N LYS A 448 -0.85 -4.44 10.97
CA LYS A 448 -0.89 -2.96 10.90
C LYS A 448 -1.55 -2.46 9.61
N ILE A 449 -2.76 -2.95 9.31
CA ILE A 449 -3.55 -2.54 8.14
C ILE A 449 -4.42 -1.34 8.48
N ASN A 450 -4.42 -0.32 7.63
CA ASN A 450 -5.43 0.74 7.67
C ASN A 450 -6.71 0.22 7.00
N PHE A 451 -7.64 -0.25 7.82
CA PHE A 451 -8.87 -0.87 7.35
C PHE A 451 -9.71 0.03 6.45
N GLY A 452 -9.84 1.32 6.78
CA GLY A 452 -10.59 2.27 5.97
C GLY A 452 -9.98 2.45 4.58
N VAL A 453 -8.65 2.62 4.51
CA VAL A 453 -7.92 2.76 3.23
C VAL A 453 -8.02 1.48 2.41
N PHE A 454 -7.85 0.31 3.05
CA PHE A 454 -7.98 -0.99 2.39
C PHE A 454 -9.34 -1.12 1.70
N LYS A 455 -10.42 -0.94 2.48
CA LYS A 455 -11.79 -1.07 2.00
C LYS A 455 -12.06 -0.09 0.84
N ARG A 456 -11.66 1.18 1.00
CA ARG A 456 -11.80 2.20 -0.06
C ARG A 456 -11.11 1.76 -1.35
N ASN A 457 -9.84 1.37 -1.28
CA ASN A 457 -9.04 1.01 -2.46
C ASN A 457 -9.66 -0.19 -3.21
N VAL A 458 -10.05 -1.22 -2.48
CA VAL A 458 -10.66 -2.41 -3.07
C VAL A 458 -12.01 -2.09 -3.70
N VAL A 459 -12.87 -1.30 -3.02
CA VAL A 459 -14.17 -0.87 -3.58
C VAL A 459 -13.97 -0.06 -4.85
N PHE A 460 -13.00 0.86 -4.88
CA PHE A 460 -12.68 1.66 -6.06
C PHE A 460 -12.31 0.79 -7.27
N PHE A 461 -11.31 -0.09 -7.14
CA PHE A 461 -10.88 -0.94 -8.25
C PHE A 461 -11.92 -2.02 -8.63
N LYS A 462 -12.68 -2.54 -7.65
CA LYS A 462 -13.80 -3.44 -7.93
C LYS A 462 -14.90 -2.73 -8.74
N THR A 463 -15.16 -1.45 -8.46
CA THR A 463 -16.14 -0.65 -9.22
C THR A 463 -15.69 -0.46 -10.67
N ILE A 464 -14.40 -0.17 -10.91
CA ILE A 464 -13.85 -0.10 -12.26
C ILE A 464 -13.97 -1.46 -12.98
N ALA A 465 -13.60 -2.55 -12.30
CA ALA A 465 -13.70 -3.91 -12.85
C ALA A 465 -15.14 -4.27 -13.27
N LEU A 466 -16.12 -4.01 -12.40
CA LEU A 466 -17.54 -4.23 -12.71
C LEU A 466 -18.03 -3.32 -13.83
N THR A 467 -17.54 -2.07 -13.89
CA THR A 467 -17.84 -1.16 -15.00
C THR A 467 -17.35 -1.72 -16.33
N HIS A 468 -16.13 -2.28 -16.37
CA HIS A 468 -15.61 -2.96 -17.57
C HIS A 468 -16.47 -4.16 -17.97
N LEU A 469 -16.86 -5.02 -17.03
CA LEU A 469 -17.73 -6.16 -17.30
C LEU A 469 -19.09 -5.72 -17.86
N CYS A 470 -19.76 -4.78 -17.19
CA CYS A 470 -21.06 -4.26 -17.61
C CYS A 470 -20.99 -3.55 -18.97
N TRP A 471 -20.00 -2.68 -19.17
CA TRP A 471 -19.82 -1.96 -20.44
C TRP A 471 -19.60 -2.93 -21.61
N ASN A 472 -18.72 -3.91 -21.45
CA ASN A 472 -18.46 -4.90 -22.50
C ASN A 472 -19.64 -5.84 -22.72
N TYR A 473 -20.41 -6.17 -21.68
CA TYR A 473 -21.65 -6.94 -21.83
C TYR A 473 -22.69 -6.17 -22.65
N LEU A 474 -22.91 -4.90 -22.35
CA LEU A 474 -23.84 -4.05 -23.09
C LEU A 474 -23.38 -3.82 -24.54
N THR A 475 -22.07 -3.59 -24.75
CA THR A 475 -21.50 -3.39 -26.08
C THR A 475 -21.64 -4.63 -26.97
N ASN A 476 -21.53 -5.82 -26.39
CA ASN A 476 -21.65 -7.09 -27.10
C ASN A 476 -23.02 -7.74 -26.91
N PHE A 477 -24.04 -6.99 -26.47
CA PHE A 477 -25.29 -7.56 -25.98
C PHE A 477 -26.02 -8.35 -27.06
N THR A 478 -26.46 -9.54 -26.70
CA THR A 478 -27.39 -10.36 -27.45
C THR A 478 -28.33 -10.99 -26.45
N TYR A 479 -29.64 -10.93 -26.71
CA TYR A 479 -30.63 -11.42 -25.76
C TYR A 479 -30.40 -12.90 -25.44
N ASP A 480 -30.02 -13.18 -24.19
CA ASP A 480 -29.87 -14.52 -23.62
C ASP A 480 -30.50 -14.51 -22.22
N PRO A 481 -31.73 -15.04 -22.05
CA PRO A 481 -32.44 -14.99 -20.78
C PRO A 481 -31.71 -15.77 -19.67
N VAL A 482 -30.93 -16.80 -20.02
CA VAL A 482 -30.14 -17.56 -19.05
C VAL A 482 -28.98 -16.71 -18.54
N SER A 483 -28.28 -16.01 -19.44
CA SER A 483 -27.22 -15.07 -19.07
C SER A 483 -27.74 -13.99 -18.12
N ILE A 484 -28.87 -13.37 -18.44
CA ILE A 484 -29.51 -12.32 -17.62
C ILE A 484 -29.93 -12.88 -16.25
N ALA A 485 -30.57 -14.05 -16.22
CA ALA A 485 -30.98 -14.69 -14.97
C ALA A 485 -29.77 -14.99 -14.07
N MET A 486 -28.67 -15.51 -14.63
CA MET A 486 -27.44 -15.77 -13.89
C MET A 486 -26.82 -14.48 -13.31
N LEU A 487 -26.84 -13.38 -14.06
CA LEU A 487 -26.36 -12.07 -13.56
C LEU A 487 -27.20 -11.59 -12.37
N VAL A 488 -28.53 -11.58 -12.52
CA VAL A 488 -29.45 -11.11 -11.48
C VAL A 488 -29.38 -11.98 -10.22
N VAL A 489 -29.44 -13.30 -10.38
CA VAL A 489 -29.41 -14.24 -9.25
C VAL A 489 -28.03 -14.26 -8.59
N GLY A 490 -26.96 -14.30 -9.39
CA GLY A 490 -25.59 -14.34 -8.87
C GLY A 490 -25.22 -13.10 -8.06
N TYR A 491 -25.35 -11.91 -8.66
CA TYR A 491 -25.05 -10.67 -7.93
C TYR A 491 -26.10 -10.35 -6.84
N GLY A 492 -27.36 -10.75 -7.03
CA GLY A 492 -28.39 -10.67 -6.00
C GLY A 492 -28.03 -11.49 -4.75
N LEU A 493 -27.52 -12.71 -4.93
CA LEU A 493 -27.04 -13.56 -3.84
C LEU A 493 -25.83 -12.93 -3.13
N SER A 494 -24.87 -12.40 -3.88
CA SER A 494 -23.70 -11.69 -3.32
C SER A 494 -24.11 -10.47 -2.50
N THR A 495 -25.05 -9.66 -3.01
CA THR A 495 -25.55 -8.48 -2.31
C THR A 495 -26.33 -8.87 -1.05
N ALA A 496 -27.20 -9.88 -1.13
CA ALA A 496 -27.93 -10.39 0.04
C ALA A 496 -26.96 -10.86 1.14
N ALA A 497 -25.87 -11.53 0.75
CA ALA A 497 -24.83 -11.95 1.69
C ALA A 497 -24.11 -10.75 2.33
N THR A 498 -23.72 -9.73 1.56
CA THR A 498 -23.13 -8.49 2.10
C THR A 498 -24.07 -7.75 3.05
N VAL A 499 -25.38 -7.71 2.74
CA VAL A 499 -26.39 -7.10 3.63
C VAL A 499 -26.51 -7.88 4.93
N ALA A 500 -26.55 -9.21 4.87
CA ALA A 500 -26.68 -10.07 6.05
C ALA A 500 -25.43 -10.02 6.95
N LEU A 501 -24.24 -10.01 6.35
CA LEU A 501 -22.95 -9.99 7.07
C LEU A 501 -22.54 -8.59 7.53
N GLY A 502 -22.94 -7.57 6.79
CA GLY A 502 -22.46 -6.20 6.92
C GLY A 502 -21.19 -5.93 6.10
N ILE A 503 -21.02 -4.68 5.68
CA ILE A 503 -19.91 -4.24 4.83
C ILE A 503 -18.56 -4.51 5.50
N ASP A 504 -18.39 -4.17 6.78
CA ASP A 504 -17.07 -4.26 7.40
C ASP A 504 -16.56 -5.70 7.49
N GLN A 505 -17.42 -6.66 7.81
CA GLN A 505 -17.04 -8.08 7.84
C GLN A 505 -16.88 -8.67 6.43
N THR A 506 -17.55 -8.13 5.42
CA THR A 506 -17.32 -8.49 4.01
C THR A 506 -15.90 -8.14 3.53
N TYR A 507 -15.27 -7.12 4.11
CA TYR A 507 -13.94 -6.64 3.73
C TYR A 507 -12.88 -6.94 4.80
N PHE A 508 -12.87 -8.17 5.33
CA PHE A 508 -11.89 -8.66 6.31
C PHE A 508 -11.90 -7.97 7.68
N GLY A 509 -13.02 -7.36 8.09
CA GLY A 509 -13.10 -6.67 9.37
C GLY A 509 -12.81 -7.57 10.57
N VAL A 510 -13.10 -8.87 10.47
CA VAL A 510 -12.83 -9.84 11.53
C VAL A 510 -11.36 -10.30 11.49
N GLU A 511 -10.88 -10.65 10.30
CA GLU A 511 -9.54 -11.13 10.01
C GLU A 511 -8.47 -10.07 10.36
N LEU A 512 -8.83 -8.79 10.25
CA LEU A 512 -7.98 -7.64 10.60
C LEU A 512 -8.20 -7.14 12.03
N GLY A 513 -9.04 -7.80 12.83
CA GLY A 513 -9.27 -7.47 14.24
C GLY A 513 -10.06 -6.18 14.49
N VAL A 514 -10.76 -5.66 13.47
CA VAL A 514 -11.56 -4.43 13.54
C VAL A 514 -12.92 -4.68 14.21
N MET A 515 -13.47 -5.88 14.06
CA MET A 515 -14.73 -6.28 14.65
C MET A 515 -14.71 -7.75 15.11
N LYS A 516 -15.62 -8.09 16.01
CA LYS A 516 -15.79 -9.48 16.47
C LYS A 516 -16.47 -10.32 15.38
N PRO A 517 -16.15 -11.63 15.28
CA PRO A 517 -16.85 -12.53 14.37
C PRO A 517 -18.36 -12.50 14.62
N ASN A 518 -19.14 -12.30 13.56
CA ASN A 518 -20.58 -12.49 13.57
C ASN A 518 -20.95 -13.62 12.59
N PHE A 519 -21.38 -14.75 13.13
CA PHE A 519 -21.77 -15.90 12.33
C PHE A 519 -23.26 -15.81 12.02
N VAL A 520 -23.57 -15.54 10.75
CA VAL A 520 -24.95 -15.39 10.27
C VAL A 520 -25.47 -16.76 9.87
N SER A 521 -26.56 -17.21 10.49
CA SER A 521 -27.26 -18.45 10.13
C SER A 521 -28.48 -18.22 9.22
N GLN A 522 -28.88 -16.97 9.04
CA GLN A 522 -29.99 -16.60 8.16
C GLN A 522 -29.57 -16.67 6.68
N PHE A 523 -30.55 -16.63 5.79
CA PHE A 523 -30.28 -16.55 4.35
C PHE A 523 -29.37 -15.35 4.04
N PRO A 524 -28.34 -15.51 3.19
CA PRO A 524 -28.01 -16.72 2.41
C PRO A 524 -27.02 -17.70 3.06
N TYR A 525 -26.38 -17.36 4.18
CA TYR A 525 -25.33 -18.18 4.81
C TYR A 525 -25.83 -19.50 5.40
N GLY A 526 -27.10 -19.57 5.83
CA GLY A 526 -27.73 -20.83 6.29
C GLY A 526 -28.04 -21.86 5.19
N TYR A 527 -27.88 -21.49 3.92
CA TYR A 527 -28.29 -22.31 2.77
C TYR A 527 -27.14 -22.55 1.78
N VAL A 528 -26.22 -21.60 1.67
CA VAL A 528 -25.09 -21.64 0.76
C VAL A 528 -23.80 -21.45 1.56
N PRO A 529 -22.80 -22.35 1.50
CA PRO A 529 -21.60 -22.28 2.34
C PRO A 529 -20.78 -20.99 2.15
N HIS A 530 -20.71 -20.47 0.92
CA HIS A 530 -19.99 -19.23 0.59
C HIS A 530 -20.81 -18.37 -0.39
N PRO A 531 -21.90 -17.74 0.06
CA PRO A 531 -22.88 -17.11 -0.82
C PRO A 531 -22.30 -15.93 -1.60
N MET A 532 -21.33 -15.20 -1.04
CA MET A 532 -20.63 -14.11 -1.75
C MET A 532 -19.76 -14.62 -2.91
N ILE A 533 -18.98 -15.68 -2.67
CA ILE A 533 -18.08 -16.25 -3.68
C ILE A 533 -18.91 -16.95 -4.76
N ILE A 534 -19.83 -17.82 -4.35
CA ILE A 534 -20.70 -18.56 -5.26
C ILE A 534 -21.57 -17.59 -6.07
N GLY A 535 -22.20 -16.60 -5.42
CA GLY A 535 -22.97 -15.57 -6.12
C GLY A 535 -22.13 -14.81 -7.15
N SER A 536 -20.91 -14.42 -6.78
CA SER A 536 -20.00 -13.70 -7.69
C SER A 536 -19.57 -14.57 -8.87
N ILE A 537 -19.27 -15.86 -8.65
CA ILE A 537 -18.94 -16.81 -9.72
C ILE A 537 -20.14 -17.01 -10.65
N VAL A 538 -21.35 -17.20 -10.13
CA VAL A 538 -22.58 -17.35 -10.94
C VAL A 538 -22.83 -16.09 -11.77
N GLY A 539 -22.70 -14.90 -11.18
CA GLY A 539 -22.83 -13.63 -11.89
C GLY A 539 -21.79 -13.48 -13.01
N LEU A 540 -20.52 -13.80 -12.72
CA LEU A 540 -19.44 -13.81 -13.71
C LEU A 540 -19.71 -14.79 -14.86
N LEU A 541 -20.15 -16.01 -14.55
CA LEU A 541 -20.56 -16.99 -15.56
C LEU A 541 -21.76 -16.50 -16.37
N GLY A 542 -22.64 -15.67 -15.80
CA GLY A 542 -23.70 -14.97 -16.53
C GLY A 542 -23.15 -14.10 -17.66
N PHE A 543 -22.09 -13.32 -17.41
CA PHE A 543 -21.40 -12.57 -18.47
C PHE A 543 -20.82 -13.51 -19.55
N HIS A 544 -20.10 -14.56 -19.13
CA HIS A 544 -19.41 -15.49 -20.03
C HIS A 544 -20.35 -16.44 -20.80
N LYS A 545 -21.57 -16.63 -20.32
CA LYS A 545 -22.60 -17.45 -20.96
C LYS A 545 -22.99 -16.87 -22.32
N MET A 546 -23.07 -15.55 -22.44
CA MET A 546 -23.40 -14.85 -23.68
C MET A 546 -22.29 -15.05 -24.72
N ALA A 547 -22.64 -15.65 -25.86
CA ALA A 547 -21.66 -16.10 -26.85
C ALA A 547 -20.83 -14.96 -27.46
N THR A 548 -21.48 -13.83 -27.76
CA THR A 548 -20.84 -12.62 -28.31
C THR A 548 -19.81 -12.01 -27.35
N PHE A 549 -20.15 -11.90 -26.06
CA PHE A 549 -19.20 -11.45 -25.04
C PHE A 549 -18.02 -12.41 -24.89
N ARG A 550 -18.29 -13.72 -24.84
CA ARG A 550 -17.23 -14.74 -24.76
C ARG A 550 -16.31 -14.73 -25.98
N ALA A 551 -16.84 -14.48 -27.17
CA ALA A 551 -16.04 -14.37 -28.38
C ALA A 551 -15.15 -13.11 -28.34
N ALA A 552 -15.67 -11.98 -27.86
CA ALA A 552 -14.90 -10.74 -27.75
C ALA A 552 -13.83 -10.80 -26.65
N LEU A 553 -14.15 -11.41 -25.49
CA LEU A 553 -13.32 -11.38 -24.28
C LEU A 553 -13.23 -12.78 -23.63
N PRO A 554 -12.65 -13.77 -24.30
CA PRO A 554 -12.71 -15.17 -23.88
C PRO A 554 -12.07 -15.41 -22.51
N TYR A 555 -11.04 -14.64 -22.15
CA TYR A 555 -10.28 -14.86 -20.91
C TYR A 555 -10.71 -13.97 -19.74
N LEU A 556 -11.50 -12.91 -19.96
CA LEU A 556 -11.80 -11.92 -18.91
C LEU A 556 -12.49 -12.57 -17.71
N VAL A 557 -13.60 -13.28 -17.93
CA VAL A 557 -14.33 -13.98 -16.87
C VAL A 557 -13.54 -15.15 -16.28
N PRO A 558 -12.93 -16.06 -17.09
CA PRO A 558 -12.11 -17.14 -16.53
C PRO A 558 -11.01 -16.65 -15.59
N VAL A 559 -10.35 -15.52 -15.89
CA VAL A 559 -9.32 -14.95 -15.00
C VAL A 559 -9.95 -14.38 -13.73
N HIS A 560 -11.10 -13.71 -13.79
CA HIS A 560 -11.84 -13.29 -12.59
C HIS A 560 -12.19 -14.47 -11.66
N ILE A 561 -12.69 -15.57 -12.25
CA ILE A 561 -13.00 -16.79 -11.49
C ILE A 561 -11.73 -17.40 -10.90
N CYS A 562 -10.65 -17.48 -11.67
CA CYS A 562 -9.34 -17.96 -11.20
C CYS A 562 -8.85 -17.16 -9.98
N MET A 563 -8.91 -15.82 -10.05
CA MET A 563 -8.51 -14.96 -8.92
C MET A 563 -9.39 -15.14 -7.68
N TYR A 564 -10.71 -15.32 -7.86
CA TYR A 564 -11.61 -15.68 -6.76
C TYR A 564 -11.23 -17.03 -6.13
N MET A 565 -10.93 -18.03 -6.95
CA MET A 565 -10.55 -19.36 -6.47
C MET A 565 -9.20 -19.34 -5.75
N ILE A 566 -8.21 -18.59 -6.25
CA ILE A 566 -6.92 -18.40 -5.58
C ILE A 566 -7.14 -17.82 -4.18
N HIS A 567 -7.93 -16.76 -4.08
CA HIS A 567 -8.21 -16.13 -2.81
C HIS A 567 -9.02 -17.04 -1.86
N MET A 568 -10.02 -17.76 -2.37
CA MET A 568 -10.76 -18.76 -1.59
C MET A 568 -9.84 -19.88 -1.07
N ILE A 569 -8.96 -20.42 -1.91
CA ILE A 569 -7.97 -21.42 -1.49
C ILE A 569 -7.05 -20.85 -0.41
N GLN A 570 -6.62 -19.59 -0.57
CA GLN A 570 -5.82 -18.90 0.44
C GLN A 570 -6.55 -18.82 1.79
N GLU A 571 -7.85 -18.48 1.79
CA GLU A 571 -8.67 -18.46 3.02
C GLU A 571 -8.79 -19.85 3.66
N GLN A 572 -9.03 -20.89 2.86
CA GLN A 572 -9.23 -22.26 3.36
C GLN A 572 -7.94 -22.92 3.86
N VAL A 573 -6.82 -22.69 3.17
CA VAL A 573 -5.50 -23.23 3.53
C VAL A 573 -4.93 -22.49 4.74
N PHE A 574 -5.06 -21.17 4.77
CA PHE A 574 -4.58 -20.32 5.87
C PHE A 574 -5.73 -19.83 6.74
N ASP A 575 -6.61 -20.75 7.10
CA ASP A 575 -7.81 -20.51 7.90
C ASP A 575 -7.44 -19.99 9.30
N ILE A 576 -7.84 -18.75 9.56
CA ILE A 576 -7.55 -18.03 10.81
C ILE A 576 -8.35 -18.55 12.01
N TYR A 577 -9.39 -19.35 11.78
CA TYR A 577 -10.22 -19.93 12.83
C TYR A 577 -9.66 -21.27 13.36
N LYS A 578 -8.59 -21.81 12.74
CA LYS A 578 -7.84 -22.96 13.28
C LYS A 578 -6.88 -22.53 14.39
N LYS A 579 -6.74 -23.36 15.43
CA LYS A 579 -6.16 -23.05 16.77
C LYS A 579 -4.73 -22.49 16.82
N ASP A 580 -4.01 -22.40 15.72
CA ASP A 580 -2.60 -21.98 15.69
C ASP A 580 -2.38 -20.45 15.67
N TRP A 581 -3.45 -19.66 15.57
CA TRP A 581 -3.35 -18.20 15.44
C TRP A 581 -2.75 -17.48 16.68
N HIS A 582 -3.07 -17.91 17.90
CA HIS A 582 -2.56 -17.26 19.11
C HIS A 582 -1.03 -17.40 19.29
N ALA A 583 -0.38 -18.30 18.56
CA ALA A 583 1.08 -18.46 18.59
C ALA A 583 1.82 -17.41 17.74
N GLY A 584 1.22 -16.93 16.65
CA GLY A 584 1.82 -15.91 15.77
C GLY A 584 1.72 -14.49 16.32
N ALA A 585 0.57 -14.13 16.89
CA ALA A 585 0.37 -12.81 17.52
C ALA A 585 1.25 -12.59 18.76
N LYS A 586 1.59 -13.66 19.50
CA LYS A 586 2.55 -13.61 20.61
C LYS A 586 3.99 -13.36 20.17
N LYS A 587 4.38 -13.77 18.96
CA LYS A 587 5.72 -13.48 18.40
C LYS A 587 5.85 -12.06 17.83
N ALA A 588 4.74 -11.39 17.55
CA ALA A 588 4.69 -10.04 16.98
C ALA A 588 4.44 -8.92 18.01
N GLY A 589 4.53 -9.20 19.32
CA GLY A 589 4.43 -8.16 20.36
C GLY A 589 3.06 -7.46 20.44
N VAL A 590 1.99 -8.09 19.95
CA VAL A 590 0.66 -7.47 19.94
C VAL A 590 0.07 -7.52 21.36
N ALA A 591 0.17 -6.41 22.08
CA ALA A 591 -0.76 -6.16 23.18
C ALA A 591 -2.15 -5.93 22.57
N PRO A 592 -3.22 -6.54 23.12
CA PRO A 592 -4.57 -6.23 22.68
C PRO A 592 -4.82 -4.74 22.91
N VAL A 593 -5.26 -4.04 21.86
CA VAL A 593 -5.70 -2.64 21.96
C VAL A 593 -6.88 -2.62 22.93
N LYS A 594 -6.63 -2.28 24.19
CA LYS A 594 -7.65 -1.89 25.16
C LYS A 594 -8.11 -0.46 24.84
N GLY A 595 -8.62 -0.25 23.63
CA GLY A 595 -9.39 0.93 23.28
C GLY A 595 -10.86 0.58 23.44
N ARG A 596 -11.56 1.24 24.37
CA ARG A 596 -13.03 1.23 24.38
C ARG A 596 -13.50 1.81 23.04
N GLY A 597 -13.75 0.95 22.06
CA GLY A 597 -14.34 1.34 20.79
C GLY A 597 -15.74 1.89 21.03
N LYS A 598 -15.85 3.22 21.19
CA LYS A 598 -17.11 3.90 20.95
C LYS A 598 -17.33 3.89 19.45
N ARG A 599 -18.45 3.30 19.02
CA ARG A 599 -18.97 3.43 17.65
C ARG A 599 -18.99 4.92 17.29
N VAL A 600 -18.15 5.32 16.34
CA VAL A 600 -18.41 6.54 15.57
C VAL A 600 -19.68 6.25 14.78
N LYS A 601 -20.79 6.90 15.14
CA LYS A 601 -21.99 6.90 14.30
C LYS A 601 -21.61 7.63 13.01
N ALA A 602 -21.58 6.90 11.90
CA ALA A 602 -21.56 7.52 10.59
C ALA A 602 -22.88 8.30 10.43
N HIS A 603 -22.77 9.60 10.17
CA HIS A 603 -23.83 10.41 9.59
C HIS A 603 -23.52 10.63 8.12
#